data_AF-W8BQP5-F1
#
_entry.id   AF-W8BQP5-F1
#
_cell.length_a   1.000
_cell.length_b   1.000
_cell.length_c   1.000
_cell.angle_alpha   90.00
_cell.angle_beta   90.00
_cell.angle_gamma   90.00
#
_symmetry.space_group_name_H-M   'P 1'
#
loop_
_entity.id
_entity.type
_entity.pdbx_description
1 polymer ?
#
loop_
_entity_poly.entity_id
_entity_poly.type
_entity_poly.pdbx_seq_one_letter_code
_entity_poly.pdbx_strand_id
1 'polypeptide(L)'
;MDFTTTTAQQRLREALAGRQANCVLSDMAPNATGVRMLDQENIMNLCYSVLRFALAISAINAHLVVKLWANGDVSKLEKDLGRFYEHVKRVKPESSRSDSAELFLVAREFKGLERALKASKIEG
;
A
#
# COMPACT_ATOMS: atom_id res chain seq x y z
N MET A 1 -17.76 0.62 -6.77
CA MET A 1 -16.98 -0.55 -7.23
C MET A 1 -15.92 -0.82 -6.18
N ASP A 2 -15.75 -2.06 -5.74
CA ASP A 2 -14.78 -2.44 -4.72
C ASP A 2 -13.43 -2.80 -5.37
N PHE A 3 -12.36 -2.10 -4.96
CA PHE A 3 -11.00 -2.31 -5.46
C PHE A 3 -10.45 -3.72 -5.19
N THR A 4 -10.92 -4.41 -4.15
CA THR A 4 -10.44 -5.75 -3.83
C THR A 4 -10.90 -6.80 -4.84
N THR A 5 -11.84 -6.45 -5.73
CA THR A 5 -12.32 -7.32 -6.81
C THR A 5 -11.39 -7.31 -8.03
N THR A 6 -11.25 -8.47 -8.67
CA THR A 6 -10.46 -8.61 -9.91
C THR A 6 -10.96 -7.67 -11.01
N THR A 7 -12.28 -7.51 -11.15
CA THR A 7 -12.89 -6.64 -12.16
C THR A 7 -12.46 -5.19 -12.01
N ALA A 8 -12.40 -4.68 -10.77
CA ALA A 8 -11.96 -3.30 -10.52
C ALA A 8 -10.50 -3.11 -10.89
N GLN A 9 -9.63 -4.03 -10.47
CA GLN A 9 -8.20 -3.98 -10.77
C GLN A 9 -7.93 -4.12 -12.26
N GLN A 10 -8.70 -4.95 -12.97
CA GLN A 10 -8.58 -5.12 -14.41
C GLN A 10 -8.91 -3.83 -15.17
N ARG A 11 -9.99 -3.13 -14.78
CA ARG A 11 -10.33 -1.82 -15.37
C ARG A 11 -9.23 -0.78 -15.17
N LEU A 12 -8.57 -0.77 -14.01
CA LEU A 12 -7.44 0.13 -13.76
C LEU A 12 -6.25 -0.22 -14.66
N ARG A 13 -5.96 -1.50 -14.87
CA ARG A 13 -4.90 -1.95 -15.80
C ARG A 13 -5.20 -1.56 -17.25
N GLU A 14 -6.44 -1.72 -17.67
CA GLU A 14 -6.91 -1.31 -19.00
C GLU A 14 -6.78 0.20 -19.19
N ALA A 15 -7.16 1.00 -18.19
CA ALA A 15 -7.01 2.46 -18.22
C ALA A 15 -5.54 2.92 -18.31
N LEU A 16 -4.60 2.14 -17.76
CA LEU A 16 -3.17 2.40 -17.92
C LEU A 16 -2.67 2.12 -19.34
N ALA A 17 -3.38 1.30 -20.13
CA ALA A 17 -3.03 0.96 -21.51
C ALA A 17 -1.57 0.49 -21.67
N GLY A 18 -1.12 -0.38 -20.76
CA GLY A 18 0.25 -0.92 -20.74
C GLY A 18 1.30 0.03 -20.16
N ARG A 19 0.96 1.27 -19.82
CA ARG A 19 1.88 2.19 -19.13
C ARG A 19 2.11 1.74 -17.69
N GLN A 20 3.33 1.97 -17.23
CA GLN A 20 3.68 1.77 -15.83
C GLN A 20 3.37 3.02 -15.01
N ALA A 21 2.94 2.83 -13.76
CA ALA A 21 2.66 3.92 -12.83
C ALA A 21 3.94 4.41 -12.15
N ASN A 22 4.15 5.73 -12.11
CA ASN A 22 5.20 6.35 -11.31
C ASN A 22 4.75 6.57 -9.85
N CYS A 23 3.45 6.57 -9.59
CA CYS A 23 2.89 6.68 -8.25
C CYS A 23 1.57 5.94 -8.15
N VAL A 24 1.35 5.26 -7.03
CA VAL A 24 0.06 4.70 -6.62
C VAL A 24 -0.33 5.36 -5.29
N LEU A 25 -1.49 6.03 -5.27
CA LEU A 25 -2.07 6.64 -4.08
C LEU A 25 -3.35 5.89 -3.71
N SER A 26 -3.41 5.36 -2.50
CA SER A 26 -4.61 4.74 -1.95
C SER A 26 -5.07 5.48 -0.71
N ASP A 27 -6.13 6.26 -0.88
CA ASP A 27 -6.90 6.86 0.22
C ASP A 27 -8.15 6.03 0.58
N MET A 28 -8.12 4.73 0.26
CA MET A 28 -9.23 3.83 0.56
C MET A 28 -9.22 3.39 2.03
N ALA A 29 -10.40 3.16 2.59
CA ALA A 29 -10.60 2.49 3.87
C ALA A 29 -11.84 1.59 3.80
N PRO A 30 -11.84 0.41 4.47
CA PRO A 30 -13.03 -0.42 4.58
C PRO A 30 -14.08 0.24 5.48
N ASN A 31 -15.32 -0.22 5.37
CA ASN A 31 -16.36 0.18 6.32
C ASN A 31 -15.96 -0.23 7.74
N ALA A 32 -16.07 0.70 8.69
CA ALA A 32 -15.83 0.42 10.10
C ALA A 32 -16.94 -0.49 10.65
N THR A 33 -16.52 -1.58 11.28
CA THR A 33 -17.40 -2.51 11.99
C THR A 33 -17.61 -2.09 13.44
N GLY A 34 -16.75 -1.22 13.97
CA GLY A 34 -16.73 -0.81 15.37
C GLY A 34 -15.94 -1.78 16.26
N VAL A 35 -15.54 -2.94 15.73
CA VAL A 35 -14.69 -3.92 16.42
C VAL A 35 -13.25 -3.66 16.02
N ARG A 36 -12.48 -3.03 16.92
CA ARG A 36 -11.10 -2.57 16.65
C ARG A 36 -10.23 -3.63 15.95
N MET A 37 -10.26 -4.87 16.42
CA MET A 37 -9.44 -5.95 15.84
C MET A 37 -9.82 -6.25 14.39
N LEU A 38 -11.12 -6.35 14.09
CA LEU A 38 -11.63 -6.62 12.76
C LEU A 38 -11.38 -5.43 11.82
N ASP A 39 -11.53 -4.20 12.33
CA ASP A 39 -11.23 -2.99 11.56
C ASP A 39 -9.75 -2.90 11.19
N GLN A 40 -8.85 -3.29 12.11
CA GLN A 40 -7.42 -3.40 11.79
C GLN A 40 -7.15 -4.48 10.75
N GLU A 41 -7.73 -5.66 10.89
CA GLU A 41 -7.54 -6.74 9.92
C GLU A 41 -8.03 -6.33 8.52
N ASN A 42 -9.19 -5.69 8.43
CA ASN A 42 -9.78 -5.25 7.17
C ASN A 42 -8.93 -4.18 6.46
N ILE A 43 -8.43 -3.17 7.19
CA ILE A 43 -7.57 -2.14 6.57
C ILE A 43 -6.24 -2.76 6.11
N MET A 44 -5.66 -3.68 6.89
CA MET A 44 -4.41 -4.33 6.53
C MET A 44 -4.59 -5.20 5.29
N ASN A 45 -5.68 -5.96 5.19
CA ASN A 45 -6.02 -6.74 3.99
C ASN A 45 -6.16 -5.86 2.74
N LEU A 46 -6.81 -4.70 2.88
CA LEU A 46 -6.91 -3.71 1.81
C LEU A 46 -5.53 -3.17 1.41
N CYS A 47 -4.70 -2.76 2.38
CA CYS A 47 -3.35 -2.26 2.10
C CYS A 47 -2.47 -3.31 1.39
N TYR A 48 -2.53 -4.57 1.79
CA TYR A 48 -1.83 -5.65 1.09
C TYR A 48 -2.37 -5.88 -0.33
N SER A 49 -3.68 -5.72 -0.55
CA SER A 49 -4.26 -5.74 -1.90
C SER A 49 -3.70 -4.62 -2.77
N VAL A 50 -3.63 -3.40 -2.22
CA VAL A 50 -3.03 -2.24 -2.90
C VAL A 50 -1.55 -2.47 -3.20
N LEU A 51 -0.79 -2.99 -2.24
CA LEU A 51 0.63 -3.31 -2.44
C LEU A 51 0.80 -4.30 -3.60
N ARG A 52 0.07 -5.43 -3.59
CA ARG A 52 0.14 -6.43 -4.69
C ARG A 52 -0.17 -5.81 -6.05
N PHE A 53 -1.20 -4.97 -6.10
CA PHE A 53 -1.56 -4.27 -7.33
C PHE A 53 -0.44 -3.32 -7.77
N ALA A 54 0.07 -2.48 -6.86
CA ALA A 54 1.11 -1.50 -7.14
C ALA A 54 2.40 -2.17 -7.66
N LEU A 55 2.85 -3.27 -7.04
CA LEU A 55 4.03 -4.01 -7.49
C LEU A 55 3.89 -4.52 -8.94
N ALA A 56 2.68 -4.83 -9.37
CA ALA A 56 2.41 -5.37 -10.70
C ALA A 56 2.29 -4.30 -11.80
N ILE A 57 2.15 -3.02 -11.45
CA ILE A 57 1.94 -1.93 -12.42
C ILE A 57 2.99 -0.83 -12.35
N SER A 58 3.83 -0.82 -11.32
CA SER A 58 4.74 0.30 -11.05
C SER A 58 6.02 0.24 -11.90
N ALA A 59 6.48 1.41 -12.32
CA ALA A 59 7.82 1.58 -12.89
C ALA A 59 8.88 1.52 -11.79
N ILE A 60 10.14 1.24 -12.15
CA ILE A 60 11.27 1.45 -11.24
C ILE A 60 11.26 2.90 -10.73
N ASN A 61 11.66 3.09 -9.47
CA ASN A 61 11.64 4.37 -8.75
C ASN A 61 10.24 4.93 -8.44
N ALA A 62 9.16 4.20 -8.75
CA ALA A 62 7.81 4.62 -8.40
C ALA A 62 7.58 4.72 -6.89
N HIS A 63 6.48 5.37 -6.50
CA HIS A 63 6.10 5.58 -5.10
C HIS A 63 4.72 4.99 -4.80
N LEU A 64 4.52 4.56 -3.55
CA LEU A 64 3.26 4.06 -3.05
C LEU A 64 2.89 4.80 -1.76
N VAL A 65 1.65 5.27 -1.68
CA VAL A 65 1.08 5.85 -0.47
C VAL A 65 -0.19 5.08 -0.14
N VAL A 66 -0.30 4.59 1.10
CA VAL A 66 -1.49 3.86 1.57
C VAL A 66 -1.99 4.41 2.89
N LYS A 67 -3.30 4.68 2.95
CA LYS A 67 -4.00 5.05 4.19
C LYS A 67 -4.15 3.84 5.12
N LEU A 68 -4.04 4.11 6.41
CA LEU A 68 -4.15 3.20 7.55
C LEU A 68 -4.89 3.90 8.69
N TRP A 69 -5.27 3.12 9.70
CA TRP A 69 -5.72 3.64 10.98
C TRP A 69 -4.54 3.72 11.96
N ALA A 70 -4.40 4.85 12.67
CA ALA A 70 -3.28 5.16 13.56
C ALA A 70 -3.23 4.28 14.84
N ASN A 71 -4.30 3.54 15.12
CA ASN A 71 -4.49 2.74 16.34
C ASN A 71 -4.13 1.24 16.18
N GLY A 72 -3.57 0.84 15.03
CA GLY A 72 -3.11 -0.51 14.75
C GLY A 72 -1.60 -0.67 14.71
N ASP A 73 -1.13 -1.90 14.87
CA ASP A 73 0.26 -2.25 14.55
C ASP A 73 0.44 -2.41 13.04
N VAL A 74 1.26 -1.55 12.46
CA VAL A 74 1.57 -1.52 11.03
C VAL A 74 3.00 -1.96 10.73
N SER A 75 3.76 -2.38 11.76
CA SER A 75 5.20 -2.65 11.66
C SER A 75 5.51 -3.77 10.68
N LYS A 76 4.62 -4.77 10.58
CA LYS A 76 4.75 -5.85 9.59
C LYS A 76 4.64 -5.33 8.16
N LEU A 77 3.63 -4.51 7.86
CA LEU A 77 3.45 -3.92 6.54
C LEU A 77 4.59 -2.97 6.19
N GLU A 78 5.07 -2.18 7.15
CA GLU A 78 6.24 -1.31 6.97
C GLU A 78 7.49 -2.12 6.59
N LYS A 79 7.76 -3.22 7.30
CA LYS A 79 8.85 -4.15 6.96
C LYS A 79 8.68 -4.76 5.57
N ASP A 80 7.47 -5.22 5.24
CA ASP A 80 7.17 -5.81 3.94
C ASP A 80 7.36 -4.80 2.80
N LEU A 81 6.94 -3.54 2.99
CA LEU A 81 7.20 -2.46 2.05
C LEU A 81 8.71 -2.22 1.86
N GLY A 82 9.50 -2.28 2.93
CA GLY A 82 10.96 -2.10 2.86
C GLY A 82 11.68 -3.13 1.99
N ARG A 83 11.06 -4.30 1.73
CA ARG A 83 11.58 -5.30 0.79
C ARG A 83 11.50 -4.85 -0.66
N PHE A 84 10.52 -3.99 -0.98
CA PHE A 84 10.21 -3.56 -2.35
C PHE A 84 10.59 -2.10 -2.63
N TYR A 85 10.70 -1.26 -1.60
CA TYR A 85 10.97 0.17 -1.70
C TYR A 85 12.24 0.54 -0.93
N GLU A 86 12.98 1.58 -1.35
CA GLU A 86 14.21 2.02 -0.67
C GLU A 86 13.90 2.75 0.65
N HIS A 87 12.78 3.48 0.72
CA HIS A 87 12.40 4.24 1.89
C HIS A 87 10.93 4.01 2.24
N VAL A 88 10.64 3.79 3.53
CA VAL A 88 9.26 3.69 4.04
C VAL A 88 9.14 4.60 5.27
N LYS A 89 8.10 5.43 5.30
CA LYS A 89 7.83 6.35 6.41
C LYS A 89 6.35 6.38 6.77
N ARG A 90 6.07 6.47 8.06
CA ARG A 90 4.77 6.83 8.63
C ARG A 90 4.59 8.35 8.52
N VAL A 91 3.45 8.79 7.97
CA VAL A 91 3.12 10.21 7.78
C VAL A 91 1.71 10.46 8.28
N LYS A 92 1.57 11.36 9.25
CA LYS A 92 0.28 11.95 9.63
C LYS A 92 0.16 13.31 8.92
N PRO A 93 -0.84 13.53 8.05
CA PRO A 93 -0.99 14.80 7.35
C PRO A 93 -1.28 15.94 8.34
N GLU A 94 -0.72 17.12 8.08
CA GLU A 94 -1.01 18.34 8.87
C GLU A 94 -2.49 18.75 8.77
N SER A 95 -3.15 18.42 7.66
CA SER A 95 -4.57 18.67 7.43
C SER A 95 -5.50 17.70 8.16
N SER A 96 -4.99 16.61 8.74
CA SER A 96 -5.81 15.68 9.51
C SER A 96 -6.15 16.31 10.86
N ARG A 97 -7.44 16.34 11.19
CA ARG A 97 -7.89 16.78 12.52
C ARG A 97 -7.19 15.98 13.62
N SER A 98 -6.98 16.59 14.78
CA SER A 98 -6.30 15.95 15.91
C SER A 98 -6.98 14.66 16.37
N ASP A 99 -8.30 14.56 16.19
CA ASP A 99 -9.13 13.38 16.50
C ASP A 99 -9.24 12.36 15.34
N SER A 100 -8.66 12.66 14.17
CA SER A 100 -8.63 11.73 13.04
C SER A 100 -7.60 10.63 13.29
N ALA A 101 -8.07 9.39 13.12
CA ALA A 101 -7.24 8.19 13.16
C ALA A 101 -6.44 7.96 11.87
N GLU A 102 -6.33 8.95 10.97
CA GLU A 102 -5.65 8.78 9.70
C GLU A 102 -4.13 8.78 9.84
N LEU A 103 -3.52 7.73 9.30
CA LEU A 103 -2.09 7.56 9.15
C LEU A 103 -1.81 7.09 7.72
N PHE A 104 -0.70 7.53 7.13
CA PHE A 104 -0.25 7.03 5.83
C PHE A 104 1.10 6.34 5.97
N LEU A 105 1.29 5.25 5.23
CA LEU A 105 2.63 4.79 4.90
C LEU A 105 3.01 5.31 3.52
N VAL A 106 4.13 6.02 3.46
CA VAL A 106 4.74 6.53 2.23
C VAL A 106 5.97 5.68 1.93
N ALA A 107 5.88 4.86 0.90
CA ALA A 107 6.95 4.02 0.38
C ALA A 107 7.49 4.63 -0.92
N ARG A 108 8.79 4.90 -0.96
CA ARG A 108 9.44 5.59 -2.08
C ARG A 108 10.49 4.72 -2.74
N GLU A 109 10.68 5.00 -4.02
CA GLU A 109 11.71 4.42 -4.87
C GLU A 109 11.58 2.89 -4.98
N PHE A 110 10.58 2.44 -5.74
CA PHE A 110 10.37 1.02 -6.03
C PHE A 110 11.62 0.40 -6.67
N LYS A 111 12.14 -0.66 -6.03
CA LYS A 111 13.37 -1.36 -6.39
C LYS A 111 13.26 -2.22 -7.66
N GLY A 112 12.04 -2.53 -8.08
CA GLY A 112 11.74 -3.55 -9.09
C GLY A 112 11.57 -4.94 -8.50
N LEU A 113 10.68 -5.73 -9.10
CA LEU A 113 10.30 -7.04 -8.57
C LEU A 113 11.46 -8.03 -8.62
N GLU A 114 12.25 -8.04 -9.71
CA GLU A 114 13.41 -8.94 -9.83
C GLU A 114 14.47 -8.68 -8.75
N ARG A 115 14.73 -7.40 -8.43
CA ARG A 115 15.71 -7.02 -7.41
C ARG A 115 15.23 -7.43 -6.02
N ALA A 116 13.95 -7.22 -5.72
CA ALA A 116 13.34 -7.65 -4.46
C ALA A 116 13.36 -9.19 -4.26
N LEU A 117 13.12 -9.94 -5.35
CA LEU A 117 13.16 -11.41 -5.34
C LEU A 117 14.59 -11.94 -5.14
N LYS A 118 15.60 -11.29 -5.73
CA LYS A 118 17.01 -11.65 -5.53
C LYS A 118 17.48 -11.42 -4.10
N ALA A 119 17.14 -10.29 -3.48
CA ALA A 119 17.48 -10.00 -2.09
C ALA A 119 16.89 -11.04 -1.12
N SER A 120 15.64 -11.47 -1.36
CA SER A 120 14.96 -12.46 -0.51
C SER A 120 15.55 -13.88 -0.59
N LYS A 121 16.36 -14.19 -1.61
CA LYS A 121 17.05 -15.49 -1.77
C LYS A 121 18.43 -15.54 -1.12
N ILE A 122 18.99 -14.39 -0.73
CA ILE A 122 20.31 -14.30 -0.11
C ILE A 122 20.20 -14.39 1.43
N GLU A 123 19.03 -14.08 1.98
CA GLU A 123 18.76 -14.07 3.43
C GLU A 123 18.15 -15.38 3.98
N GLY A 124 17.97 -16.42 3.14
CA GLY A 124 17.40 -17.71 3.53
C GLY A 124 18.32 -18.88 3.18
#